data_AF-A0A6P2CEZ5-F1
#
_entry.id   AF-A0A6P2CEZ5-F1
#
_cell.length_a   1.000
_cell.length_b   1.000
_cell.length_c   1.000
_cell.angle_alpha   90.00
_cell.angle_beta   90.00
_cell.angle_gamma   90.00
#
_symmetry.space_group_name_H-M   'P 1'
#
loop_
_entity.id
_entity.type
_entity.pdbx_description
1 polymer ?
#
loop_
_entity_poly.entity_id
_entity_poly.type
_entity_poly.pdbx_seq_one_letter_code
_entity_poly.pdbx_strand_id
1 'polypeptide(L)'
;MALPWVRLDTQFASNPKILDLISRRKHRAIVVWMASLGYAGAHETDGFVPAAALPFLHGGRSDATDLVMARLWHAVEGGYAINDWDEYQWTSDAHQDRRQKAESASKKANCVRWHGKECGCWKRAA
;
A
#
# COMPACT_ATOMS: atom_id res chain seq x y z
N MET A 1 -19.14 -12.24 -1.76
CA MET A 1 -18.91 -12.21 -0.30
C MET A 1 -17.42 -12.46 -0.13
N ALA A 2 -16.72 -11.48 0.42
CA ALA A 2 -15.27 -11.56 0.64
C ALA A 2 -14.90 -12.87 1.32
N LEU A 3 -13.74 -13.43 0.95
CA LEU A 3 -13.20 -14.58 1.66
C LEU A 3 -12.97 -14.17 3.13
N PRO A 4 -13.24 -15.05 4.11
CA PRO A 4 -13.07 -14.73 5.53
C PRO A 4 -11.58 -14.64 5.95
N TRP A 5 -10.67 -14.46 4.98
CA TRP A 5 -9.23 -14.45 5.17
C TRP A 5 -8.55 -13.57 4.11
N VAL A 6 -7.37 -13.07 4.44
CA VAL A 6 -6.42 -12.38 3.55
C VAL A 6 -5.13 -13.18 3.50
N ARG A 7 -4.39 -13.14 2.38
CA ARG A 7 -3.09 -13.83 2.30
C ARG A 7 -2.04 -13.05 3.05
N LEU A 8 -1.22 -13.74 3.84
CA LEU A 8 0.01 -13.21 4.39
C LEU A 8 1.17 -14.03 3.83
N ASP A 9 2.15 -13.36 3.28
CA ASP A 9 3.33 -14.01 2.72
C ASP A 9 4.16 -14.70 3.81
N THR A 10 4.65 -15.91 3.54
CA THR A 10 5.41 -16.71 4.51
C THR A 10 6.79 -16.13 4.82
N GLN A 11 7.33 -15.29 3.92
CA GLN A 11 8.58 -14.54 4.11
C GLN A 11 8.37 -13.27 4.93
N PHE A 12 7.17 -13.01 5.45
CA PHE A 12 6.88 -11.83 6.27
C PHE A 12 7.93 -11.59 7.37
N ALA A 13 8.32 -12.63 8.11
CA ALA A 13 9.28 -12.52 9.21
C ALA A 13 10.71 -12.12 8.77
N SER A 14 11.08 -12.44 7.52
CA SER A 14 12.40 -12.13 6.93
C SER A 14 12.34 -10.95 5.95
N ASN A 15 11.18 -10.33 5.76
CA ASN A 15 11.02 -9.21 4.84
C ASN A 15 11.88 -8.01 5.30
N PRO A 16 12.75 -7.44 4.43
CA PRO A 16 13.62 -6.33 4.81
C PRO A 16 12.90 -5.10 5.38
N LYS A 17 11.70 -4.78 4.88
CA LYS A 17 10.89 -3.65 5.38
C LYS A 17 10.40 -3.92 6.81
N ILE A 18 10.07 -5.17 7.13
CA ILE A 18 9.65 -5.59 8.46
C ILE A 18 10.84 -5.60 9.42
N LEU A 19 11.97 -6.16 9.01
CA LEU A 19 13.22 -6.15 9.79
C LEU A 19 13.67 -4.72 10.12
N ASP A 20 13.53 -3.78 9.19
CA ASP A 20 13.83 -2.37 9.40
C ASP A 20 12.87 -1.69 10.42
N LEU A 21 11.59 -2.05 10.42
CA LEU A 21 10.67 -1.59 11.47
C LEU A 21 11.02 -2.17 12.85
N ILE A 22 11.38 -3.45 12.91
CA ILE A 22 11.80 -4.12 14.15
C ILE A 22 13.05 -3.45 14.73
N SER A 23 14.07 -3.18 13.90
CA SER A 23 15.32 -2.55 14.33
C SER A 23 15.07 -1.16 14.97
N ARG A 24 14.08 -0.44 14.44
CA ARG A 24 13.62 0.87 14.94
C ARG A 24 12.58 0.78 16.05
N ARG A 25 12.33 -0.42 16.59
CA ARG A 25 11.33 -0.76 17.63
C ARG A 25 9.89 -0.37 17.27
N LYS A 26 9.54 -0.32 15.99
CA LYS A 26 8.22 0.07 15.47
C LYS A 26 7.22 -1.08 15.39
N HIS A 27 7.14 -1.91 16.44
CA HIS A 27 6.28 -3.10 16.46
C HIS A 27 4.80 -2.78 16.27
N ARG A 28 4.32 -1.65 16.79
CA ARG A 28 2.92 -1.23 16.60
C ARG A 28 2.59 -0.98 15.13
N ALA A 29 3.49 -0.37 14.36
CA ALA A 29 3.31 -0.17 12.92
C ALA A 29 3.13 -1.51 12.19
N ILE A 30 3.90 -2.54 12.56
CA ILE A 30 3.79 -3.88 12.00
C ILE A 30 2.40 -4.49 12.29
N VAL A 31 1.92 -4.35 13.53
CA VAL A 31 0.56 -4.79 13.91
C VAL A 31 -0.53 -4.04 13.12
N VAL A 32 -0.39 -2.72 12.98
CA VAL A 32 -1.31 -1.89 12.19
C VAL A 32 -1.34 -2.34 10.73
N TRP A 33 -0.19 -2.66 10.14
CA TRP A 33 -0.12 -3.16 8.78
C TRP A 33 -0.83 -4.51 8.63
N MET A 34 -0.60 -5.48 9.53
CA MET A 34 -1.31 -6.76 9.50
C MET A 34 -2.82 -6.60 9.69
N ALA A 35 -3.24 -5.77 10.64
CA ALA A 35 -4.66 -5.46 10.86
C ALA A 35 -5.29 -4.82 9.61
N SER A 36 -4.54 -3.98 8.91
CA SER A 36 -5.02 -3.32 7.70
C SER A 36 -5.26 -4.27 6.54
N LEU A 37 -4.51 -5.38 6.44
CA LEU A 37 -4.77 -6.44 5.46
C LEU A 37 -6.14 -7.07 5.72
N GLY A 38 -6.43 -7.40 6.98
CA GLY A 38 -7.71 -7.96 7.40
C GLY A 38 -8.88 -6.99 7.17
N TYR A 39 -8.70 -5.72 7.52
CA TYR A 39 -9.67 -4.67 7.23
C TYR A 39 -9.95 -4.58 5.72
N ALA A 40 -8.89 -4.47 4.92
CA ALA A 40 -9.06 -4.26 3.49
C ALA A 40 -9.76 -5.43 2.80
N GLY A 41 -9.46 -6.66 3.22
CA GLY A 41 -10.14 -7.87 2.74
C GLY A 41 -11.60 -7.95 3.21
N ALA A 42 -11.87 -7.71 4.49
CA ALA A 42 -13.23 -7.78 5.05
C ALA A 42 -14.18 -6.74 4.44
N HIS A 43 -13.64 -5.58 4.05
CA HIS A 43 -14.41 -4.46 3.49
C HIS A 43 -14.31 -4.36 1.96
N GLU A 44 -13.66 -5.33 1.29
CA GLU A 44 -13.49 -5.35 -0.18
C GLU A 44 -12.97 -4.01 -0.74
N THR A 45 -12.04 -3.39 -0.02
CA THR A 45 -11.51 -2.06 -0.36
C THR A 45 -10.33 -2.07 -1.33
N ASP A 46 -9.94 -3.27 -1.79
CA ASP A 46 -8.79 -3.48 -2.67
C ASP A 46 -7.50 -2.80 -2.15
N GLY A 47 -7.24 -2.98 -0.85
CA GLY A 47 -6.05 -2.47 -0.19
C GLY A 47 -6.13 -1.01 0.26
N PHE A 48 -7.26 -0.33 0.10
CA PHE A 48 -7.45 1.02 0.61
C PHE A 48 -7.81 1.04 2.09
N VAL A 49 -7.13 1.91 2.84
CA VAL A 49 -7.30 2.11 4.28
C VAL A 49 -7.59 3.58 4.54
N PRO A 50 -8.83 3.97 4.90
CA PRO A 50 -9.14 5.36 5.21
C PRO A 50 -8.39 5.81 6.46
N ALA A 51 -7.97 7.07 6.52
CA ALA A 51 -7.27 7.61 7.69
C ALA A 51 -8.09 7.50 8.99
N ALA A 52 -9.42 7.53 8.87
CA ALA A 52 -10.35 7.34 9.97
C ALA A 52 -10.35 5.91 10.55
N ALA A 53 -9.86 4.90 9.81
CA ALA A 53 -9.76 3.53 10.31
C ALA A 53 -8.56 3.30 11.23
N LEU A 54 -7.59 4.23 11.32
CA LEU A 54 -6.38 4.03 12.12
C LEU A 54 -6.65 3.61 13.58
N PRO A 55 -7.59 4.24 14.33
CA PRO A 55 -7.89 3.79 15.69
C PRO A 55 -8.45 2.37 15.75
N PHE A 56 -9.26 1.98 14.76
CA PHE A 56 -9.79 0.61 14.64
C PHE A 56 -8.67 -0.40 14.36
N LEU A 57 -7.64 0.00 13.63
CA LEU A 57 -6.44 -0.78 13.36
C LEU A 57 -5.42 -0.75 14.50
N HIS A 58 -5.79 -0.23 15.67
CA HIS A 58 -4.91 -0.04 16.83
C HIS A 58 -3.69 0.86 16.58
N GLY A 59 -3.81 1.78 15.61
CA GLY A 59 -2.74 2.66 15.16
C GLY A 59 -3.07 4.15 15.28
N GLY A 60 -2.03 4.97 15.11
CA GLY A 60 -2.16 6.42 14.96
C GLY A 60 -1.40 6.96 13.74
N ARG A 61 -1.40 8.28 13.59
CA ARG A 61 -0.72 8.97 12.47
C ARG A 61 0.79 8.68 12.42
N SER A 62 1.43 8.48 13.57
CA SER A 62 2.86 8.13 13.62
C SER A 62 3.13 6.75 13.02
N ASP A 63 2.29 5.76 13.30
CA ASP A 63 2.44 4.40 12.74
C ASP A 63 2.20 4.42 11.23
N ALA A 64 1.19 5.16 10.78
CA ALA A 64 0.95 5.35 9.35
C ALA A 64 2.15 6.03 8.66
N THR A 65 2.76 7.02 9.30
CA THR A 65 3.99 7.66 8.80
C THR A 65 5.13 6.65 8.69
N ASP A 66 5.35 5.82 9.73
CA ASP A 66 6.37 4.77 9.71
C ASP A 66 6.13 3.76 8.57
N LEU A 67 4.88 3.37 8.33
CA LEU A 67 4.50 2.45 7.25
C LEU A 67 4.68 3.03 5.86
N VAL A 68 4.37 4.32 5.68
CA VAL A 68 4.63 5.04 4.41
C VAL A 68 6.13 5.17 4.16
N MET A 69 6.91 5.53 5.18
CA MET A 69 8.37 5.61 5.07
C MET A 69 9.01 4.25 4.75
N ALA A 70 8.48 3.16 5.33
CA ALA A 70 8.92 1.79 5.03
C ALA A 70 8.43 1.28 3.67
N ARG A 71 7.61 2.05 2.93
CA ARG A 71 6.94 1.64 1.68
C ARG A 71 6.12 0.37 1.84
N LEU A 72 5.50 0.19 3.00
CA LEU A 72 4.46 -0.82 3.22
C LEU A 72 3.08 -0.27 2.88
N TRP A 73 2.92 1.06 3.01
CA TRP A 73 1.77 1.82 2.52
C TRP A 73 2.22 2.95 1.58
N HIS A 74 1.28 3.44 0.77
CA HIS A 74 1.38 4.68 0.01
C HIS A 74 0.35 5.67 0.54
N ALA A 75 0.76 6.91 0.79
CA ALA A 75 -0.19 7.97 1.14
C ALA A 75 -1.02 8.34 -0.10
N VAL A 76 -2.33 8.35 0.05
CA VAL A 76 -3.29 8.70 -1.02
C VAL A 76 -4.34 9.66 -0.46
N GLU A 77 -5.18 10.20 -1.34
CA GLU A 77 -6.29 11.04 -0.89
C GLU A 77 -7.20 10.27 0.07
N GLY A 78 -7.50 10.88 1.22
CA GLY A 78 -8.38 10.29 2.25
C GLY A 78 -7.77 9.19 3.12
N GLY A 79 -6.55 8.71 2.84
CA GLY A 79 -5.95 7.63 3.62
C GLY A 79 -4.68 7.04 3.02
N TYR A 80 -4.63 5.72 2.95
CA TYR A 80 -3.45 4.95 2.60
C TYR A 80 -3.83 3.78 1.68
N ALA A 81 -2.94 3.42 0.76
CA ALA A 81 -3.04 2.22 -0.05
C ALA A 81 -1.97 1.22 0.37
N ILE A 82 -2.34 -0.04 0.59
CA ILE A 82 -1.39 -1.11 0.91
C ILE A 82 -0.52 -1.40 -0.31
N ASN A 83 0.79 -1.46 -0.11
CA ASN A 83 1.75 -1.71 -1.18
C ASN A 83 1.55 -3.09 -1.80
N ASP A 84 1.51 -3.16 -3.14
CA ASP A 84 1.40 -4.38 -3.95
C ASP A 84 0.19 -5.29 -3.60
N TRP A 85 -0.92 -4.70 -3.17
CA TRP A 85 -2.13 -5.46 -2.80
C TRP A 85 -2.61 -6.43 -3.90
N ASP A 86 -2.63 -6.01 -5.16
CA ASP A 86 -3.09 -6.79 -6.32
C ASP A 86 -2.17 -7.95 -6.74
N GLU A 87 -0.88 -7.86 -6.43
CA GLU A 87 0.10 -8.89 -6.72
C GLU A 87 -0.10 -10.07 -5.77
N TYR A 88 -0.40 -9.77 -4.51
CA TYR A 88 -0.51 -10.78 -3.45
C TYR A 88 -1.95 -11.17 -3.11
N GLN A 89 -2.93 -10.31 -3.37
CA GLN A 89 -4.34 -10.56 -3.09
C GLN A 89 -5.14 -10.66 -4.38
N TRP A 90 -6.29 -11.34 -4.30
CA TRP A 90 -7.26 -11.32 -5.38
C TRP A 90 -8.01 -9.98 -5.38
N THR A 91 -7.76 -9.17 -6.40
CA THR A 91 -8.48 -7.92 -6.66
C THR A 91 -9.56 -8.11 -7.71
N SER A 92 -10.61 -7.29 -7.63
CA SER A 92 -11.60 -7.21 -8.70
C SER A 92 -11.02 -6.60 -9.99
N ASP A 93 -11.48 -7.04 -11.17
CA ASP A 93 -11.03 -6.52 -12.48
C ASP A 93 -11.22 -4.99 -12.58
N ALA A 94 -12.31 -4.47 -12.01
CA ALA A 94 -12.63 -3.04 -12.01
C ALA A 94 -11.60 -2.16 -11.26
N HIS A 95 -10.87 -2.74 -10.29
CA HIS A 95 -9.86 -2.03 -9.52
C HIS A 95 -8.45 -2.16 -10.11
N GLN A 96 -8.15 -3.23 -10.86
CA GLN A 96 -6.93 -3.32 -11.67
C GLN A 96 -6.86 -2.19 -12.70
N ASP A 97 -7.97 -1.88 -13.36
CA ASP A 97 -8.07 -0.76 -14.32
C ASP A 97 -7.81 0.61 -13.68
N ARG A 98 -8.32 0.83 -12.46
CA ARG A 98 -8.09 2.08 -11.72
C ARG A 98 -6.62 2.22 -11.32
N ARG A 99 -5.98 1.12 -10.92
CA ARG A 99 -4.56 1.10 -10.59
C ARG A 99 -3.68 1.34 -11.82
N GLN A 100 -3.92 0.68 -12.95
CA GLN A 100 -3.12 0.93 -14.17
C GLN A 100 -3.15 2.41 -14.57
N LYS A 101 -4.29 3.07 -14.39
CA LYS A 101 -4.43 4.53 -14.58
C LYS A 101 -3.63 5.33 -13.56
N ALA A 102 -3.65 4.95 -12.28
CA ALA A 102 -2.87 5.61 -11.23
C ALA A 102 -1.35 5.39 -11.39
N GLU A 103 -0.91 4.19 -11.74
CA GLU A 103 0.50 3.85 -12.00
C GLU A 103 1.03 4.59 -13.23
N SER A 104 0.27 4.60 -14.33
CA SER A 104 0.66 5.37 -15.52
C SER A 104 0.74 6.87 -15.23
N ALA A 105 -0.17 7.40 -14.41
CA ALA A 105 -0.09 8.78 -13.92
C ALA A 105 1.14 9.02 -13.03
N SER A 106 1.48 8.08 -12.14
CA SER A 106 2.66 8.17 -11.26
C SER A 106 3.98 8.06 -12.03
N LYS A 107 4.08 7.12 -12.99
CA LYS A 107 5.20 6.99 -13.93
C LYS A 107 5.40 8.28 -14.73
N LYS A 108 4.31 8.87 -15.22
CA LYS A 108 4.32 10.17 -15.91
C LYS A 108 4.79 11.30 -15.00
N ALA A 109 4.26 11.38 -13.77
CA ALA A 109 4.64 12.40 -12.80
C ALA A 109 6.13 12.33 -12.44
N ASN A 110 6.65 11.12 -12.20
CA ASN A 110 8.08 10.89 -11.97
C ASN A 110 8.93 11.23 -13.20
N CYS A 111 8.52 10.83 -14.41
CA CYS A 111 9.26 11.17 -15.64
C CYS A 111 9.34 12.70 -15.82
N VAL A 112 8.23 13.41 -15.61
CA VAL A 112 8.21 14.89 -15.70
C VAL A 112 9.08 15.53 -14.62
N ARG A 113 9.05 15.00 -13.39
CA ARG A 113 9.84 15.49 -12.27
C ARG A 113 11.35 15.36 -12.52
N TRP A 114 11.79 14.23 -13.06
CA TRP A 114 13.22 13.92 -13.21
C TRP A 114 13.80 14.30 -14.58
N HIS A 115 13.00 14.25 -15.65
CA HIS A 115 13.48 14.44 -17.03
C HIS A 115 12.86 15.67 -17.73
N GLY A 116 12.00 16.43 -17.05
CA GLY A 116 11.37 17.63 -17.59
C GLY A 116 10.04 17.38 -18.32
N LYS A 117 9.26 18.45 -18.54
CA LYS A 117 7.87 18.39 -19.05
C LYS A 117 7.74 17.78 -20.44
N GLU A 118 8.79 17.85 -21.26
CA GLU A 118 8.78 17.32 -22.63
C GLU A 118 9.18 15.84 -22.70
N CYS A 119 9.58 15.24 -21.58
CA CYS A 119 10.03 13.86 -21.57
C CYS A 119 8.87 12.85 -21.72
N GLY A 120 8.96 12.01 -22.75
CA GLY A 120 7.99 10.95 -23.06
C GLY A 120 8.39 9.57 -22.56
N CYS A 121 9.38 9.45 -21.68
CA CYS A 121 9.95 8.17 -21.25
C CYS A 121 8.92 7.19 -20.67
N TRP A 122 7.92 7.73 -19.97
CA TRP A 122 6.82 6.98 -19.37
C TRP A 122 5.89 6.30 -20.39
N LYS A 123 5.92 6.69 -21.67
CA LYS A 123 5.11 6.09 -22.75
C LYS A 123 5.72 4.83 -23.36
N ARG A 124 7.01 4.59 -23.16
CA ARG A 124 7.76 3.47 -23.79
C ARG A 124 7.84 2.21 -22.91
N ALA A 125 7.32 2.26 -21.68
CA ALA A 125 7.38 1.19 -20.69
C ALA A 125 6.03 0.48 -20.48
N ALA A 126 5.20 0.43 -21.54
CA ALA A 126 3.94 -0.31 -21.58
C ALA A 126 4.16 -1.67 -22.22
#